data_AF-A0A923PXA7-F1
#
_entry.id   AF-A0A923PXA7-F1
#
_cell.length_a   1.000
_cell.length_b   1.000
_cell.length_c   1.000
_cell.angle_alpha   90.00
_cell.angle_beta   90.00
_cell.angle_gamma   90.00
#
_symmetry.space_group_name_H-M   'P 1'
#
loop_
_entity.id
_entity.type
_entity.pdbx_description
1 polymer ?
#
loop_
_entity_poly.entity_id
_entity_poly.type
_entity_poly.pdbx_seq_one_letter_code
_entity_poly.pdbx_strand_id
1 'polypeptide(L)'
;MISKKNSARAFLIFALVLALLLALFMQRRTSSIEKAVQEIDELENGESASPPLVPTVAPAKPEANLSPETQKRMVILDELLSSRDDNDPRIDQEFKFLNGESKIALRAKYDSLPAEKRNERGLIVFLLGRNLKDAADFQFFKSVVEEPACQSLADCSQAPAASFNRDEEDHAAGQGAALAYPQLVAIKSVQRILDKKNQFAPELVSASLDVLKSAQSSSAAEVRAAATQIQDRQ
;
A
#
# COMPACT_ATOMS: atom_id res chain seq x y z
N MET A 1 25.02 -56.89 10.03
CA MET A 1 25.48 -56.33 8.74
C MET A 1 24.27 -56.06 7.85
N ILE A 2 23.77 -54.82 7.83
CA ILE A 2 22.67 -54.45 6.92
C ILE A 2 23.28 -54.28 5.51
N SER A 3 22.80 -55.08 4.56
CA SER A 3 23.31 -55.13 3.19
C SER A 3 23.17 -53.76 2.51
N LYS A 4 24.30 -53.14 2.12
CA LYS A 4 24.36 -51.85 1.40
C LYS A 4 23.46 -51.78 0.16
N LYS A 5 23.12 -52.93 -0.43
CA LYS A 5 22.22 -53.03 -1.59
C LYS A 5 20.77 -52.64 -1.27
N ASN A 6 20.32 -52.80 -0.03
CA ASN A 6 18.94 -52.47 0.36
C ASN A 6 18.76 -50.97 0.58
N SER A 7 19.81 -50.27 1.00
CA SER A 7 19.79 -48.81 1.21
C SER A 7 19.62 -48.04 -0.10
N ALA A 8 20.36 -48.42 -1.14
CA ALA A 8 20.28 -47.75 -2.44
C ALA A 8 18.88 -47.86 -3.10
N ARG A 9 18.22 -49.01 -2.94
CA ARG A 9 16.85 -49.21 -3.45
C ARG A 9 15.82 -48.36 -2.69
N ALA A 10 15.96 -48.25 -1.37
CA ALA A 10 15.07 -47.42 -0.54
C ALA A 10 15.19 -45.93 -0.90
N PHE A 11 16.40 -45.42 -1.12
CA PHE A 11 16.63 -44.04 -1.54
C PHE A 11 16.01 -43.73 -2.91
N LEU A 12 16.13 -44.65 -3.87
CA LEU A 12 15.59 -44.44 -5.22
C LEU A 12 14.05 -44.43 -5.22
N ILE A 13 13.42 -45.31 -4.43
CA ILE A 13 11.96 -45.30 -4.25
C ILE A 13 11.50 -44.00 -3.59
N PHE A 14 12.20 -43.54 -2.54
CA PHE A 14 11.84 -42.30 -1.85
C PHE A 14 11.96 -41.07 -2.78
N ALA A 15 13.02 -40.99 -3.57
CA ALA A 15 13.20 -39.90 -4.53
C ALA A 15 12.11 -39.87 -5.61
N LEU A 16 11.66 -41.03 -6.11
CA LEU A 16 10.57 -41.12 -7.08
C LEU A 16 9.23 -40.70 -6.47
N VAL A 17 8.92 -41.12 -5.24
CA VAL A 17 7.70 -40.70 -4.53
C VAL A 17 7.70 -39.18 -4.30
N LEU A 18 8.84 -38.62 -3.87
CA LEU A 18 8.96 -37.18 -3.66
C LEU A 18 8.77 -36.38 -4.96
N ALA A 19 9.37 -36.84 -6.07
CA ALA A 19 9.20 -36.22 -7.38
C ALA A 19 7.73 -36.27 -7.86
N LEU A 20 7.05 -37.40 -7.66
CA LEU A 20 5.62 -37.55 -7.99
C LEU A 20 4.75 -36.59 -7.16
N LEU A 21 5.02 -36.47 -5.86
CA LEU A 21 4.29 -35.56 -4.97
C LEU A 21 4.50 -34.09 -5.36
N LEU A 22 5.73 -33.71 -5.74
CA LEU A 22 6.02 -32.37 -6.22
C LEU A 22 5.32 -32.06 -7.55
N ALA A 23 5.28 -33.03 -8.47
CA ALA A 23 4.54 -32.89 -9.74
C ALA A 23 3.04 -32.71 -9.51
N LEU A 24 2.43 -33.53 -8.64
CA LEU A 24 1.01 -33.41 -8.27
C LEU A 24 0.71 -32.08 -7.57
N PHE A 25 1.62 -31.59 -6.71
CA PHE A 25 1.48 -30.30 -6.06
C PHE A 25 1.54 -29.13 -7.05
N MET A 26 2.46 -29.18 -8.02
CA MET A 26 2.55 -28.18 -9.09
C MET A 26 1.29 -28.20 -9.98
N GLN A 27 0.80 -29.38 -10.35
CA GLN A 27 -0.41 -29.52 -11.18
C GLN A 27 -1.69 -29.03 -10.48
N ARG A 28 -1.76 -29.13 -9.14
CA ARG A 28 -2.89 -28.59 -8.37
C ARG A 28 -2.84 -27.06 -8.24
N ARG A 29 -1.65 -26.44 -8.32
CA ARG A 29 -1.51 -24.98 -8.29
C ARG A 29 -1.94 -24.32 -9.59
N THR A 30 -1.69 -24.94 -10.75
CA THR A 30 -2.06 -24.34 -12.04
C THR A 30 -3.59 -24.30 -12.23
N SER A 31 -4.32 -25.33 -11.79
CA SER A 31 -5.80 -25.37 -11.95
C SER A 31 -6.56 -24.36 -11.08
N SER A 32 -6.00 -23.99 -9.92
CA SER A 32 -6.61 -22.94 -9.08
C SER A 32 -6.44 -21.54 -9.65
N ILE A 33 -5.40 -21.31 -10.46
CA ILE A 33 -5.15 -20.00 -11.09
C ILE A 33 -6.10 -19.80 -12.28
N GLU A 34 -6.32 -20.83 -13.11
CA GLU A 34 -7.25 -20.74 -14.25
C GLU A 34 -8.69 -20.44 -13.80
N LYS A 35 -9.15 -21.03 -12.69
CA LYS A 35 -10.47 -20.70 -12.13
C LYS A 35 -10.58 -19.25 -11.64
N ALA A 36 -9.54 -18.71 -11.02
CA ALA A 36 -9.55 -17.34 -10.52
C ALA A 36 -9.49 -16.29 -11.65
N VAL A 37 -8.88 -16.63 -12.80
CA VAL A 37 -8.82 -15.75 -13.97
C VAL A 37 -10.17 -15.71 -14.69
N GLN A 38 -10.90 -16.83 -14.81
CA GLN A 38 -12.24 -16.84 -15.40
C GLN A 38 -13.28 -16.02 -14.62
N GLU A 39 -13.16 -15.93 -13.30
CA GLU A 39 -14.09 -15.16 -12.46
C GLU A 39 -13.87 -13.63 -12.56
N ILE A 40 -12.71 -13.20 -13.07
CA ILE A 40 -12.38 -11.78 -13.25
C ILE A 40 -12.91 -11.24 -14.59
N ASP A 41 -12.90 -12.05 -15.65
CA ASP A 41 -13.37 -11.64 -16.99
C ASP A 41 -14.90 -11.42 -17.06
N GLU A 42 -15.69 -12.02 -16.17
CA GLU A 42 -17.15 -11.82 -16.11
C GLU A 42 -17.55 -10.48 -15.45
N LEU A 43 -16.67 -9.82 -14.70
CA LEU A 43 -16.97 -8.57 -14.00
C LEU A 43 -16.58 -7.29 -14.78
N GLU A 44 -15.82 -7.41 -15.87
CA GLU A 44 -15.30 -6.26 -16.62
C GLU A 44 -16.16 -5.84 -17.84
N ASN A 45 -17.17 -6.63 -18.22
CA ASN A 45 -18.03 -6.34 -19.38
C ASN A 45 -19.31 -5.52 -19.06
N GLY A 46 -19.35 -4.83 -17.91
CA GLY A 46 -20.42 -3.92 -17.53
C GLY A 46 -20.22 -2.48 -18.03
N GLU A 47 -20.61 -2.24 -19.28
CA GLU A 47 -21.18 -0.98 -19.80
C GLU A 47 -20.50 0.36 -19.42
N SER A 48 -19.51 0.76 -20.23
CA SER A 48 -18.90 2.09 -20.20
C SER A 48 -19.72 3.08 -21.03
N ALA A 49 -20.59 3.85 -20.38
CA ALA A 49 -21.25 5.01 -20.96
C ALA A 49 -20.44 6.28 -20.63
N SER A 50 -19.93 6.96 -21.67
CA SER A 50 -19.25 8.25 -21.54
C SER A 50 -20.22 9.37 -21.13
N PRO A 51 -19.88 10.23 -20.15
CA PRO A 51 -20.65 11.44 -19.88
C PRO A 51 -20.14 12.64 -20.72
N PRO A 52 -21.04 13.60 -21.05
CA PRO A 52 -20.70 14.78 -21.82
C PRO A 52 -20.03 15.86 -20.95
N LEU A 53 -19.15 16.63 -21.58
CA LEU A 53 -18.43 17.78 -21.02
C LEU A 53 -19.41 18.93 -20.67
N VAL A 54 -19.40 19.38 -19.42
CA VAL A 54 -20.15 20.56 -18.92
C VAL A 54 -19.20 21.42 -18.05
N PRO A 55 -19.36 22.76 -18.05
CA PRO A 55 -18.26 23.70 -17.82
C PRO A 55 -17.93 23.95 -16.35
N THR A 56 -16.68 24.38 -16.16
CA THR A 56 -16.03 24.82 -14.92
C THR A 56 -16.86 25.86 -14.16
N VAL A 57 -17.51 25.40 -13.08
CA VAL A 57 -18.03 26.25 -11.99
C VAL A 57 -17.08 26.10 -10.79
N ALA A 58 -16.73 27.21 -10.16
CA ALA A 58 -15.90 27.25 -8.96
C ALA A 58 -16.46 26.34 -7.83
N PRO A 59 -15.61 25.73 -6.99
CA PRO A 59 -16.05 24.72 -6.04
C PRO A 59 -16.79 25.38 -4.87
N ALA A 60 -18.12 25.37 -4.93
CA ALA A 60 -18.93 25.38 -3.72
C ALA A 60 -18.60 24.10 -2.95
N LYS A 61 -18.16 24.22 -1.69
CA LYS A 61 -17.90 23.09 -0.78
C LYS A 61 -19.16 22.21 -0.73
N PRO A 62 -19.22 21.07 -1.45
CA PRO A 62 -20.38 20.22 -1.38
C PRO A 62 -20.14 19.34 -0.16
N GLU A 63 -20.91 19.56 0.90
CA GLU A 63 -21.31 18.43 1.74
C GLU A 63 -22.21 17.56 0.87
N ALA A 64 -21.60 16.89 -0.13
CA ALA A 64 -22.28 15.91 -0.94
C ALA A 64 -22.65 14.79 0.03
N ASN A 65 -23.96 14.52 0.13
CA ASN A 65 -24.45 13.37 0.88
C ASN A 65 -23.75 12.13 0.32
N LEU A 66 -22.81 11.58 1.10
CA LEU A 66 -22.09 10.36 0.75
C LEU A 66 -23.10 9.23 0.54
N SER A 67 -22.80 8.31 -0.37
CA SER A 67 -23.60 7.09 -0.47
C SER A 67 -23.66 6.35 0.89
N PRO A 68 -24.73 5.60 1.18
CA PRO A 68 -24.85 4.86 2.44
C PRO A 68 -23.67 3.92 2.71
N GLU A 69 -23.09 3.33 1.66
CA GLU A 69 -21.93 2.46 1.74
C GLU A 69 -20.67 3.25 2.14
N THR A 70 -20.41 4.39 1.49
CA THR A 70 -19.27 5.25 1.85
C THR A 70 -19.46 5.81 3.26
N GLN A 71 -20.67 6.22 3.64
CA GLN A 71 -20.96 6.69 5.00
C GLN A 71 -20.67 5.61 6.04
N LYS A 72 -21.10 4.36 5.81
CA LYS A 72 -20.79 3.22 6.68
C LYS A 72 -19.28 3.03 6.83
N ARG A 73 -18.53 3.06 5.72
CA ARG A 73 -17.05 2.96 5.75
C ARG A 73 -16.43 4.09 6.56
N MET A 74 -16.91 5.33 6.42
CA MET A 74 -16.36 6.46 7.17
C MET A 74 -16.63 6.34 8.68
N VAL A 75 -17.78 5.82 9.08
CA VAL A 75 -18.06 5.50 10.49
C VAL A 75 -17.10 4.44 11.02
N ILE A 76 -16.90 3.34 10.28
CA ILE A 76 -15.97 2.29 10.69
C ILE A 76 -14.53 2.83 10.76
N LEU A 77 -14.13 3.67 9.81
CA LEU A 77 -12.82 4.32 9.86
C LEU A 77 -12.66 5.15 11.14
N ASP A 78 -13.64 5.96 11.50
CA ASP A 78 -13.58 6.77 12.70
C ASP A 78 -13.46 5.93 13.98
N GLU A 79 -14.15 4.77 14.03
CA GLU A 79 -14.00 3.80 15.10
C GLU A 79 -12.59 3.21 15.16
N LEU A 80 -12.03 2.80 14.02
CA LEU A 80 -10.66 2.25 13.92
C LEU A 80 -9.61 3.27 14.36
N LEU A 81 -9.73 4.51 13.89
CA LEU A 81 -8.81 5.59 14.26
C LEU A 81 -8.88 5.91 15.75
N SER A 82 -10.07 5.79 16.35
CA SER A 82 -10.28 6.05 17.77
C SER A 82 -9.79 4.89 18.65
N SER A 83 -9.99 3.64 18.22
CA SER A 83 -9.56 2.45 18.96
C SER A 83 -8.06 2.20 18.90
N ARG A 84 -7.40 2.65 17.82
CA ARG A 84 -5.98 2.38 17.52
C ARG A 84 -5.66 0.88 17.44
N ASP A 85 -6.64 0.08 17.05
CA ASP A 85 -6.45 -1.36 16.81
C ASP A 85 -6.07 -1.62 15.35
N ASP A 86 -4.77 -1.72 15.10
CA ASP A 86 -4.22 -2.00 13.76
C ASP A 86 -4.50 -3.44 13.28
N ASN A 87 -5.05 -4.32 14.14
CA ASN A 87 -5.39 -5.70 13.80
C ASN A 87 -6.90 -5.93 13.66
N ASP A 88 -7.71 -4.87 13.65
CA ASP A 88 -9.15 -5.01 13.50
C ASP A 88 -9.50 -5.66 12.15
N PRO A 89 -10.20 -6.81 12.13
CA PRO A 89 -10.49 -7.55 10.90
C PRO A 89 -11.35 -6.76 9.90
N ARG A 90 -12.04 -5.70 10.33
CA ARG A 90 -12.83 -4.83 9.45
C ARG A 90 -11.96 -4.05 8.48
N ILE A 91 -10.68 -3.82 8.79
CA ILE A 91 -9.70 -3.21 7.87
C ILE A 91 -9.66 -4.01 6.55
N ASP A 92 -9.63 -5.34 6.64
CA ASP A 92 -9.56 -6.21 5.48
C ASP A 92 -10.91 -6.52 4.85
N GLN A 93 -11.99 -6.48 5.64
CA GLN A 93 -13.34 -6.80 5.14
C GLN A 93 -14.00 -5.59 4.47
N GLU A 94 -13.99 -4.43 5.13
CA GLU A 94 -14.81 -3.27 4.74
C GLU A 94 -14.07 -2.33 3.77
N PHE A 95 -12.73 -2.36 3.78
CA PHE A 95 -11.88 -1.51 2.93
C PHE A 95 -11.07 -2.31 1.90
N LYS A 96 -11.47 -3.56 1.62
CA LYS A 96 -10.81 -4.41 0.60
C LYS A 96 -10.82 -3.74 -0.77
N PHE A 97 -11.99 -3.27 -1.16
CA PHE A 97 -12.25 -2.63 -2.45
C PHE A 97 -12.82 -1.24 -2.19
N LEU A 98 -12.14 -0.22 -2.73
CA LEU A 98 -12.55 1.17 -2.58
C LEU A 98 -13.03 1.71 -3.92
N ASN A 99 -14.28 2.18 -3.96
CA ASN A 99 -14.80 2.94 -5.09
C ASN A 99 -14.25 4.39 -5.07
N GLY A 100 -14.49 5.15 -6.14
CA GLY A 100 -13.98 6.52 -6.28
C GLY A 100 -14.46 7.45 -5.15
N GLU A 101 -15.74 7.36 -4.76
CA GLU A 101 -16.31 8.18 -3.69
C GLU A 101 -15.65 7.89 -2.33
N SER A 102 -15.46 6.61 -1.99
CA SER A 102 -14.78 6.18 -0.76
C SER A 102 -13.31 6.64 -0.73
N LYS A 103 -12.60 6.60 -1.87
CA LYS A 103 -11.24 7.13 -1.96
C LYS A 103 -11.20 8.64 -1.71
N ILE A 104 -12.13 9.39 -2.29
CA ILE A 104 -12.24 10.85 -2.08
C ILE A 104 -12.50 11.15 -0.60
N ALA A 105 -13.44 10.44 0.03
CA ALA A 105 -13.75 10.60 1.45
C ALA A 105 -12.55 10.27 2.35
N LEU A 106 -11.78 9.22 2.03
CA LEU A 106 -10.55 8.86 2.74
C LEU A 106 -9.47 9.94 2.62
N ARG A 107 -9.26 10.50 1.42
CA ARG A 107 -8.30 11.60 1.20
C ARG A 107 -8.73 12.86 1.98
N ALA A 108 -10.02 13.20 1.94
CA ALA A 108 -10.55 14.31 2.74
C ALA A 108 -10.36 14.09 4.24
N LYS A 109 -10.55 12.85 4.72
CA LYS A 109 -10.26 12.50 6.11
C LYS A 109 -8.77 12.65 6.43
N TYR A 110 -7.89 12.17 5.56
CA TYR A 110 -6.45 12.34 5.70
C TYR A 110 -6.06 13.81 5.86
N ASP A 111 -6.57 14.68 4.99
CA ASP A 111 -6.28 16.12 5.03
C ASP A 111 -6.81 16.81 6.29
N SER A 112 -7.89 16.28 6.89
CA SER A 112 -8.46 16.81 8.13
C SER A 112 -7.66 16.44 9.40
N LEU A 113 -6.80 15.43 9.32
CA LEU A 113 -6.01 14.98 10.47
C LEU A 113 -4.77 15.87 10.65
N PRO A 114 -4.41 16.26 11.88
CA PRO A 114 -3.13 16.91 12.17
C PRO A 114 -1.95 16.08 11.67
N ALA A 115 -0.87 16.73 11.24
CA ALA A 115 0.32 16.04 10.69
C ALA A 115 0.99 15.11 11.73
N GLU A 116 0.78 15.38 13.02
CA GLU A 116 1.24 14.59 14.16
C GLU A 116 0.52 13.24 14.28
N LYS A 117 -0.68 13.10 13.69
CA LYS A 117 -1.48 11.87 13.71
C LYS A 117 -0.99 10.82 12.72
N ARG A 118 0.29 10.45 12.84
CA ARG A 118 1.00 9.67 11.81
C ARG A 118 0.50 8.25 11.67
N ASN A 119 0.10 7.60 12.76
CA ASN A 119 -0.44 6.25 12.68
C ASN A 119 -1.80 6.28 11.95
N GLU A 120 -2.67 7.21 12.32
CA GLU A 120 -3.97 7.41 11.70
C GLU A 120 -3.85 7.78 10.21
N ARG A 121 -2.96 8.74 9.89
CA ARG A 121 -2.61 9.12 8.52
C ARG A 121 -2.04 7.93 7.74
N GLY A 122 -1.13 7.17 8.35
CA GLY A 122 -0.50 6.01 7.75
C GLY A 122 -1.48 4.87 7.46
N LEU A 123 -2.46 4.64 8.33
CA LEU A 123 -3.54 3.69 8.06
C LEU A 123 -4.34 4.11 6.82
N ILE A 124 -4.71 5.37 6.69
CA ILE A 124 -5.45 5.85 5.50
C ILE A 124 -4.63 5.64 4.22
N VAL A 125 -3.33 5.98 4.25
CA VAL A 125 -2.42 5.72 3.12
C VAL A 125 -2.33 4.23 2.82
N PHE A 126 -2.25 3.37 3.84
CA PHE A 126 -2.26 1.92 3.66
C PHE A 126 -3.53 1.44 2.96
N LEU A 127 -4.71 1.90 3.39
CA LEU A 127 -6.00 1.53 2.81
C LEU A 127 -6.09 1.93 1.34
N LEU A 128 -5.72 3.17 1.02
CA LEU A 128 -5.68 3.69 -0.35
C LEU A 128 -4.64 2.94 -1.21
N GLY A 129 -3.49 2.61 -0.63
CA GLY A 129 -2.36 1.96 -1.30
C GLY A 129 -2.63 0.52 -1.74
N ARG A 130 -3.70 -0.11 -1.24
CA ARG A 130 -4.20 -1.42 -1.72
C ARG A 130 -5.06 -1.29 -2.98
N ASN A 131 -5.53 -0.09 -3.29
CA ASN A 131 -6.51 0.19 -4.34
C ASN A 131 -6.02 1.22 -5.38
N LEU A 132 -4.70 1.33 -5.58
CA LEU A 132 -4.11 2.20 -6.60
C LEU A 132 -4.55 1.75 -8.00
N LYS A 133 -5.28 2.62 -8.71
CA LYS A 133 -5.88 2.31 -10.03
C LYS A 133 -5.82 3.48 -11.00
N ASP A 134 -5.91 4.71 -10.51
CA ASP A 134 -6.06 5.89 -11.35
C ASP A 134 -5.00 6.95 -11.04
N ALA A 135 -4.86 7.93 -11.95
CA ALA A 135 -3.87 8.99 -11.79
C ALA A 135 -4.06 9.81 -10.50
N ALA A 136 -5.30 9.96 -10.02
CA ALA A 136 -5.56 10.71 -8.80
C ALA A 136 -5.02 10.00 -7.55
N ASP A 137 -4.97 8.66 -7.55
CA ASP A 137 -4.29 7.90 -6.51
C ASP A 137 -2.81 8.24 -6.42
N PHE A 138 -2.10 8.24 -7.56
CA PHE A 138 -0.66 8.52 -7.57
C PHE A 138 -0.36 9.98 -7.25
N GLN A 139 -1.23 10.92 -7.66
CA GLN A 139 -1.10 12.32 -7.25
C GLN A 139 -1.24 12.48 -5.74
N PHE A 140 -2.17 11.76 -5.11
CA PHE A 140 -2.27 11.74 -3.65
C PHE A 140 -1.02 11.12 -3.01
N PHE A 141 -0.50 10.01 -3.53
CA PHE A 141 0.70 9.38 -2.98
C PHE A 141 1.93 10.27 -3.14
N LYS A 142 2.01 11.01 -4.24
CA LYS A 142 3.03 12.02 -4.49
C LYS A 142 2.93 13.15 -3.46
N SER A 143 1.74 13.68 -3.17
CA SER A 143 1.59 14.72 -2.15
C SER A 143 1.98 14.23 -0.76
N VAL A 144 1.70 12.97 -0.42
CA VAL A 144 2.10 12.35 0.86
C VAL A 144 3.63 12.30 0.98
N VAL A 145 4.36 11.82 -0.04
CA VAL A 145 5.83 11.72 0.04
C VAL A 145 6.54 13.08 -0.03
N GLU A 146 5.83 14.12 -0.49
CA GLU A 146 6.29 15.51 -0.53
C GLU A 146 6.00 16.27 0.77
N GLU A 147 5.29 15.66 1.74
CA GLU A 147 5.05 16.28 3.03
C GLU A 147 6.35 16.65 3.74
N PRO A 148 6.41 17.82 4.42
CA PRO A 148 7.58 18.20 5.18
C PRO A 148 7.81 17.22 6.33
N ALA A 149 9.09 16.95 6.62
CA ALA A 149 9.45 16.09 7.75
C ALA A 149 8.94 16.70 9.06
N CYS A 150 8.08 15.97 9.75
CA CYS A 150 7.61 16.37 11.07
C CYS A 150 8.60 15.84 12.13
N GLN A 151 9.37 16.74 12.74
CA GLN A 151 10.51 16.36 13.58
C GLN A 151 10.15 16.12 15.06
N SER A 152 8.88 16.26 15.42
CA SER A 152 8.35 16.08 16.77
C SER A 152 7.11 15.20 16.73
N LEU A 153 6.93 14.35 17.74
CA LEU A 153 5.73 13.49 17.86
C LEU A 153 4.49 14.27 18.33
N ALA A 154 4.69 15.44 18.95
CA ALA A 154 3.62 16.20 19.58
C ALA A 154 3.23 17.46 18.80
N ASP A 155 4.14 18.02 18.01
CA ASP A 155 3.93 19.30 17.33
C ASP A 155 4.91 19.47 16.15
N CYS A 156 4.42 19.31 14.92
CA CYS A 156 5.19 19.43 13.69
C CYS A 156 5.67 20.86 13.39
N SER A 157 5.16 21.88 14.10
CA SER A 157 5.61 23.25 13.97
C SER A 157 6.90 23.53 14.74
N GLN A 158 7.27 22.65 15.69
CA GLN A 158 8.48 22.81 16.47
C GLN A 158 9.69 22.36 15.68
N ALA A 159 10.72 23.21 15.70
CA ALA A 159 12.06 22.79 15.34
C ALA A 159 12.44 21.55 16.17
N PRO A 160 13.27 20.64 15.62
CA PRO A 160 13.74 19.48 16.37
C PRO A 160 14.28 19.96 17.70
N ALA A 161 13.67 19.51 18.79
CA ALA A 161 14.25 19.74 20.10
C ALA A 161 15.66 19.16 20.03
N ALA A 162 16.68 20.00 20.22
CA ALA A 162 18.06 19.56 20.31
C ALA A 162 18.17 18.61 21.50
N SER A 163 17.90 17.33 21.29
CA SER A 163 17.92 16.33 22.35
C SER A 163 19.38 16.08 22.70
N PHE A 164 19.80 16.76 23.77
CA PHE A 164 20.87 16.47 24.72
C PHE A 164 21.63 15.16 24.44
N ASN A 165 22.94 15.28 24.19
CA ASN A 165 23.95 14.22 24.27
C ASN A 165 23.55 12.88 23.62
N ARG A 166 23.52 12.84 22.29
CA ARG A 166 23.42 11.59 21.54
C ARG A 166 24.81 10.97 21.44
N ASP A 167 25.13 10.10 22.40
CA ASP A 167 26.14 9.07 22.16
C ASP A 167 25.69 8.24 20.94
N GLU A 168 26.67 7.98 20.09
CA GLU A 168 26.57 7.68 18.67
C GLU A 168 25.90 6.33 18.33
N GLU A 169 25.24 6.34 17.17
CA GLU A 169 25.09 5.24 16.18
C GLU A 169 23.77 4.45 16.02
N ASP A 170 23.03 3.96 17.03
CA ASP A 170 21.99 2.93 16.72
C ASP A 170 20.50 3.32 16.87
N HIS A 171 20.14 4.41 17.57
CA HIS A 171 18.72 4.70 17.85
C HIS A 171 18.06 5.76 16.96
N ALA A 172 18.82 6.41 16.08
CA ALA A 172 18.29 7.45 15.19
C ALA A 172 17.37 6.88 14.09
N ALA A 173 17.63 5.66 13.62
CA ALA A 173 16.87 5.02 12.54
C ALA A 173 15.41 4.74 12.92
N GLY A 174 15.16 4.31 14.16
CA GLY A 174 13.81 3.98 14.64
C GLY A 174 12.91 5.20 14.83
N GLN A 175 13.49 6.31 15.31
CA GLN A 175 12.72 7.55 15.48
C GLN A 175 12.36 8.15 14.12
N GLY A 176 13.32 8.29 13.19
CA GLY A 176 13.04 8.80 11.84
C GLY A 176 11.91 8.03 11.14
N ALA A 177 11.98 6.69 11.16
CA ALA A 177 10.94 5.85 10.56
C ALA A 177 9.53 6.11 11.11
N ALA A 178 9.39 6.34 12.42
CA ALA A 178 8.12 6.70 13.03
C ALA A 178 7.66 8.12 12.64
N LEU A 179 8.61 9.04 12.37
CA LEU A 179 8.33 10.40 11.90
C LEU A 179 7.90 10.45 10.43
N ALA A 180 8.29 9.45 9.64
CA ALA A 180 8.00 9.36 8.20
C ALA A 180 7.01 8.26 7.81
N TYR A 181 6.30 7.66 8.77
CA TYR A 181 5.51 6.44 8.55
C TYR A 181 4.54 6.52 7.35
N PRO A 182 3.69 7.56 7.18
CA PRO A 182 2.80 7.65 6.02
C PRO A 182 3.55 7.67 4.69
N GLN A 183 4.71 8.33 4.64
CA GLN A 183 5.55 8.45 3.43
C GLN A 183 6.17 7.09 3.07
N LEU A 184 6.64 6.35 4.07
CA LEU A 184 7.19 5.00 3.87
C LEU A 184 6.09 4.02 3.40
N VAL A 185 4.89 4.10 3.96
CA VAL A 185 3.73 3.31 3.50
C VAL A 185 3.36 3.65 2.06
N ALA A 186 3.42 4.93 1.68
CA ALA A 186 3.19 5.37 0.30
C ALA A 186 4.20 4.74 -0.67
N ILE A 187 5.50 4.86 -0.36
CA ILE A 187 6.60 4.27 -1.13
C ILE A 187 6.43 2.75 -1.26
N LYS A 188 6.10 2.06 -0.17
CA LYS A 188 5.90 0.60 -0.21
C LYS A 188 4.72 0.18 -1.07
N SER A 189 3.67 1.00 -1.13
CA SER A 189 2.51 0.70 -1.96
C SER A 189 2.86 0.79 -3.45
N VAL A 190 3.59 1.82 -3.89
CA VAL A 190 4.04 1.94 -5.28
C VAL A 190 5.11 0.90 -5.62
N GLN A 191 5.96 0.51 -4.65
CA GLN A 191 6.90 -0.61 -4.84
C GLN A 191 6.17 -1.90 -5.26
N ARG A 192 5.01 -2.21 -4.66
CA ARG A 192 4.24 -3.43 -5.03
C ARG A 192 3.79 -3.46 -6.49
N ILE A 193 3.50 -2.28 -7.07
CA ILE A 193 3.18 -2.15 -8.50
C ILE A 193 4.43 -2.42 -9.33
N LEU A 194 5.55 -1.81 -8.97
CA LEU A 194 6.82 -1.96 -9.67
C LEU A 194 7.37 -3.39 -9.63
N ASP A 195 7.29 -4.05 -8.47
CA ASP A 195 7.68 -5.46 -8.30
C ASP A 195 6.86 -6.41 -9.19
N LYS A 196 5.69 -5.96 -9.67
CA LYS A 196 4.79 -6.69 -10.58
C LYS A 196 4.53 -5.93 -11.87
N LYS A 197 5.48 -5.11 -12.34
CA LYS A 197 5.28 -4.17 -13.47
C LYS A 197 4.65 -4.77 -14.74
N ASN A 198 4.89 -6.06 -15.01
CA ASN A 198 4.30 -6.76 -16.16
C ASN A 198 2.80 -7.07 -16.02
N GLN A 199 2.21 -6.88 -14.84
CA GLN A 199 0.78 -7.10 -14.54
C GLN A 199 -0.02 -5.79 -14.53
N PHE A 200 0.63 -4.64 -14.72
CA PHE A 200 0.00 -3.33 -14.64
C PHE A 200 0.17 -2.56 -15.96
N ALA A 201 -0.75 -1.64 -16.22
CA ALA A 201 -0.65 -0.75 -17.36
C ALA A 201 0.63 0.11 -17.28
N PRO A 202 1.34 0.37 -18.40
CA PRO A 202 2.57 1.15 -18.41
C PRO A 202 2.45 2.53 -17.74
N GLU A 203 1.27 3.14 -17.82
CA GLU A 203 0.98 4.45 -17.23
C GLU A 203 1.02 4.39 -15.70
N LEU A 204 0.54 3.30 -15.09
CA LEU A 204 0.58 3.10 -13.63
C LEU A 204 2.02 2.82 -13.15
N VAL A 205 2.80 2.11 -13.96
CA VAL A 205 4.22 1.88 -13.70
C VAL A 205 4.98 3.21 -13.76
N SER A 206 4.74 4.03 -14.78
CA SER A 206 5.32 5.37 -14.90
C SER A 206 4.93 6.26 -13.72
N ALA A 207 3.64 6.30 -13.35
CA ALA A 207 3.16 7.09 -12.22
C ALA A 207 3.78 6.62 -10.89
N SER A 208 4.04 5.32 -10.73
CA SER A 208 4.75 4.77 -9.57
C SER A 208 6.20 5.26 -9.49
N LEU A 209 6.91 5.28 -10.62
CA LEU A 209 8.27 5.83 -10.71
C LEU A 209 8.30 7.33 -10.41
N ASP A 210 7.29 8.08 -10.86
CA ASP A 210 7.17 9.51 -10.56
C ASP A 210 7.01 9.79 -9.06
N VAL A 211 6.22 8.96 -8.34
CA VAL A 211 6.12 9.05 -6.88
C VAL A 211 7.48 8.79 -6.22
N LEU A 212 8.23 7.77 -6.66
CA LEU A 212 9.57 7.50 -6.13
C LEU A 212 10.54 8.65 -6.38
N LYS A 213 10.50 9.24 -7.58
CA LYS A 213 11.32 10.40 -7.91
C LYS A 213 11.03 11.60 -7.00
N SER A 214 9.75 11.88 -6.71
CA SER A 214 9.39 12.90 -5.71
C SER A 214 9.92 12.55 -4.32
N ALA A 215 9.77 11.29 -3.89
CA ALA A 215 10.25 10.83 -2.60
C ALA A 215 11.78 10.95 -2.41
N GLN A 216 12.57 10.87 -3.49
CA GLN A 216 14.02 11.10 -3.43
C GLN A 216 14.40 12.53 -3.00
N SER A 217 13.49 13.49 -3.15
CA SER A 217 13.67 14.88 -2.71
C SER A 217 13.13 15.16 -1.30
N SER A 218 12.55 14.16 -0.63
CA SER A 218 11.96 14.32 0.72
C SER A 218 12.99 14.83 1.72
N SER A 219 12.56 15.61 2.71
CA SER A 219 13.45 16.06 3.80
C SER A 219 13.77 14.94 4.79
N ALA A 220 12.93 13.90 4.87
CA ALA A 220 13.14 12.72 5.69
C ALA A 220 14.20 11.78 5.06
N ALA A 221 15.28 11.50 5.78
CA ALA A 221 16.43 10.77 5.23
C ALA A 221 16.07 9.32 4.87
N GLU A 222 15.30 8.66 5.72
CA GLU A 222 14.79 7.31 5.52
C GLU A 222 13.86 7.17 4.31
N VAL A 223 13.06 8.21 4.02
CA VAL A 223 12.18 8.26 2.84
C VAL A 223 13.00 8.34 1.57
N ARG A 224 13.99 9.25 1.53
CA ARG A 224 14.94 9.35 0.41
C ARG A 224 15.69 8.05 0.19
N ALA A 225 16.23 7.46 1.26
CA ALA A 225 17.01 6.22 1.19
C ALA A 225 16.15 5.06 0.65
N ALA A 226 14.92 4.91 1.16
CA ALA A 226 14.00 3.88 0.68
C ALA A 226 13.62 4.08 -0.79
N ALA A 227 13.33 5.32 -1.20
CA ALA A 227 13.00 5.64 -2.58
C ALA A 227 14.15 5.32 -3.54
N THR A 228 15.37 5.76 -3.22
CA THR A 228 16.58 5.46 -4.01
C THR A 228 16.83 3.97 -4.11
N GLN A 229 16.77 3.23 -2.99
CA GLN A 229 16.97 1.78 -3.00
C GLN A 229 15.94 1.05 -3.89
N ILE A 230 14.69 1.51 -3.93
CA ILE A 230 13.67 0.92 -4.80
C ILE A 230 13.97 1.27 -6.26
N GLN A 231 14.27 2.53 -6.54
CA GLN A 231 14.57 3.03 -7.89
C GLN A 231 15.75 2.29 -8.52
N ASP A 232 16.83 2.07 -7.77
CA ASP A 232 18.04 1.39 -8.24
C ASP A 232 17.81 -0.09 -8.62
N ARG A 233 16.68 -0.68 -8.20
CA ARG A 233 16.30 -2.07 -8.51
C ARG A 233 15.40 -2.20 -9.73
N GLN A 234 14.87 -1.11 -10.27
CA GLN A 234 13.90 -1.15 -11.38
C GLN A 234 14.56 -1.23 -12.75
#